data_AF-A0A2U1RKH0-F1
#
_entry.id   AF-A0A2U1RKH0-F1
#
_cell.length_a   1.000
_cell.length_b   1.000
_cell.length_c   1.000
_cell.angle_alpha   90.00
_cell.angle_beta   90.00
_cell.angle_gamma   90.00
#
_symmetry.space_group_name_H-M   'P 1'
#
loop_
_entity.id
_entity.type
_entity.pdbx_description
1 polymer ?
#
loop_
_entity_poly.entity_id
_entity_poly.type
_entity_poly.pdbx_seq_one_letter_code
_entity_poly.pdbx_strand_id
1 'polypeptide(L)'
;MAAQNLFEELKQALTTFKDFLHTNVGVIKPAVQALKSIVPQVGELIGKLIDLMGKLKTEINNLNPNVVPGLDKVSEFTTGITTLLTTAKNLLPNEAGAIDEVLSVTDVVSSLPSLDAVKAEIIALLDAIIADLNQLK
;
A
#
# COMPACT_ATOMS: atom_id res chain seq x y z
N MET A 1 -18.40 7.35 4.28
CA MET A 1 -17.06 7.44 3.65
C MET A 1 -16.15 6.57 4.48
N ALA A 2 -15.62 5.47 3.92
CA ALA A 2 -14.68 4.62 4.65
C ALA A 2 -13.44 5.48 4.98
N ALA A 3 -13.01 5.45 6.25
CA ALA A 3 -11.74 6.07 6.62
C ALA A 3 -10.66 5.43 5.73
N GLN A 4 -9.98 6.26 4.94
CA GLN A 4 -8.88 5.78 4.11
C GLN A 4 -7.85 5.19 5.08
N ASN A 5 -7.51 3.92 4.91
CA ASN A 5 -6.62 3.27 5.87
C ASN A 5 -5.21 3.86 5.72
N LEU A 6 -4.43 3.88 6.80
CA LEU A 6 -3.08 4.44 6.81
C LEU A 6 -2.15 3.85 5.73
N PHE A 7 -2.32 2.58 5.37
CA PHE A 7 -1.54 1.93 4.31
C PHE A 7 -1.90 2.45 2.92
N GLU A 8 -3.17 2.72 2.66
CA GLU A 8 -3.64 3.29 1.41
C GLU A 8 -3.21 4.75 1.26
N GLU A 9 -3.25 5.53 2.34
CA GLU A 9 -2.69 6.89 2.35
C GLU A 9 -1.18 6.88 2.08
N LEU A 10 -0.44 5.99 2.75
CA LEU A 10 1.00 5.84 2.53
C LEU A 10 1.30 5.40 1.09
N LYS A 11 0.59 4.39 0.59
CA LYS A 11 0.73 3.90 -0.79
C LYS A 11 0.48 5.03 -1.79
N GLN A 12 -0.59 5.80 -1.61
CA GLN A 12 -0.91 6.91 -2.50
C GLN A 12 0.17 8.01 -2.48
N ALA A 13 0.68 8.37 -1.30
CA ALA A 13 1.75 9.35 -1.17
C ALA A 13 3.05 8.88 -1.85
N LEU A 14 3.43 7.61 -1.64
CA LEU A 14 4.60 7.01 -2.26
C LEU A 14 4.46 6.92 -3.78
N THR A 15 3.30 6.49 -4.29
CA THR A 15 3.02 6.45 -5.73
C THR A 15 3.16 7.83 -6.36
N THR A 16 2.52 8.84 -5.77
CA THR A 16 2.58 10.22 -6.27
C THR A 16 4.02 10.73 -6.33
N PHE A 17 4.80 10.49 -5.27
CA PHE A 17 6.19 10.93 -5.22
C PHE A 17 7.08 10.16 -6.21
N LYS A 18 6.89 8.84 -6.30
CA LYS A 18 7.57 7.97 -7.26
C LYS A 18 7.29 8.41 -8.69
N ASP A 19 6.04 8.71 -9.03
CA ASP A 19 5.67 9.12 -10.39
C ASP A 19 6.26 10.48 -10.75
N PHE A 20 6.26 11.42 -9.80
CA PHE A 20 6.97 12.69 -9.96
C PHE A 20 8.46 12.47 -10.23
N LEU A 21 9.15 11.69 -9.37
CA LEU A 21 10.57 11.43 -9.53
C LEU A 21 10.87 10.73 -10.85
N HIS A 22 10.20 9.62 -11.13
CA HIS A 22 10.43 8.81 -12.31
C HIS A 22 10.25 9.59 -13.60
N THR A 23 9.22 10.45 -13.66
CA THR A 23 8.94 11.29 -14.83
C THR A 23 9.99 12.39 -15.01
N ASN A 24 10.51 12.94 -13.90
CA ASN A 24 11.30 14.17 -13.94
C ASN A 24 12.80 13.98 -13.65
N VAL A 25 13.24 12.79 -13.22
CA VAL A 25 14.62 12.55 -12.75
C VAL A 25 15.67 12.97 -13.78
N GLY A 26 15.46 12.63 -15.06
CA GLY A 26 16.37 13.02 -16.15
C GLY A 26 16.39 14.53 -16.42
N VAL A 27 15.27 15.22 -16.18
CA VAL A 27 15.13 16.67 -16.38
C VAL A 27 15.73 17.45 -15.22
N ILE A 28 15.51 17.02 -13.97
CA ILE A 28 15.95 17.75 -12.78
C ILE A 28 17.41 17.45 -12.42
N LYS A 29 17.97 16.31 -12.84
CA LYS A 29 19.34 15.90 -12.50
C LYS A 29 20.40 16.96 -12.79
N PRO A 30 20.46 17.60 -13.98
CA PRO A 30 21.46 18.64 -14.26
C PRO A 30 21.34 19.83 -13.31
N ALA A 31 20.10 20.26 -13.02
CA ALA A 31 19.84 21.36 -12.09
C ALA A 31 20.26 21.00 -10.66
N VAL A 32 19.96 19.78 -10.22
CA VAL A 32 20.37 19.26 -8.90
C VAL A 32 21.90 19.22 -8.79
N GLN A 33 22.61 18.75 -9.82
CA GLN A 33 24.08 18.70 -9.80
C GLN A 33 24.72 20.09 -9.79
N ALA A 34 24.18 21.03 -10.57
CA ALA A 34 24.62 22.42 -10.56
C ALA A 34 24.38 23.05 -9.17
N LEU A 35 23.19 22.87 -8.60
CA LEU A 35 22.83 23.38 -7.28
C LEU A 35 23.70 22.76 -6.19
N LYS A 36 23.97 21.45 -6.23
CA LYS A 36 24.82 20.76 -5.25
C LYS A 36 26.25 21.33 -5.21
N SER A 37 26.76 21.82 -6.34
CA SER A 37 28.09 22.43 -6.43
C SER A 37 28.16 23.80 -5.75
N ILE A 38 27.02 24.48 -5.61
CA ILE A 38 26.88 25.81 -5.00
C ILE A 38 26.39 25.70 -3.55
N VAL A 39 25.48 24.76 -3.31
CA VAL A 39 24.74 24.52 -2.07
C VAL A 39 24.83 23.01 -1.74
N PRO A 40 25.90 22.57 -1.05
CA PRO A 40 26.12 21.17 -0.70
C PRO A 40 24.96 20.52 0.05
N GLN A 41 24.16 21.32 0.78
CA GLN A 41 22.98 20.88 1.52
C GLN A 41 21.92 20.21 0.64
N VAL A 42 21.89 20.49 -0.67
CA VAL A 42 21.01 19.78 -1.62
C VAL A 42 21.41 18.29 -1.70
N GLY A 43 22.71 18.00 -1.74
CA GLY A 43 23.22 16.63 -1.70
C GLY A 43 22.94 15.94 -0.37
N GLU A 44 23.07 16.66 0.75
CA GLU A 44 22.73 16.14 2.08
C GLU A 44 21.24 15.83 2.20
N LEU A 45 20.36 16.69 1.67
CA LEU A 45 18.92 16.47 1.68
C LEU A 45 18.56 15.19 0.92
N ILE A 46 19.12 14.99 -0.27
CA ILE A 46 18.90 13.76 -1.06
C ILE A 46 19.39 12.52 -0.28
N GLY A 47 20.55 12.62 0.36
CA GLY A 47 21.06 11.56 1.24
C GLY A 47 20.10 11.21 2.37
N LYS A 48 19.63 12.23 3.11
CA LYS A 48 18.68 12.05 4.23
C LYS A 48 17.33 11.47 3.77
N LEU A 49 16.86 11.85 2.59
CA LEU A 49 15.64 11.29 2.00
C LEU A 49 15.81 9.80 1.70
N ILE A 50 16.93 9.40 1.09
CA ILE A 50 17.24 7.98 0.83
C ILE A 50 17.28 7.20 2.14
N ASP A 51 17.96 7.72 3.17
CA ASP A 51 18.05 7.06 4.48
C ASP A 51 16.67 6.91 5.14
N LEU A 52 15.81 7.93 5.03
CA LEU A 52 14.45 7.89 5.54
C LEU A 52 13.61 6.83 4.82
N MET A 53 13.68 6.76 3.49
CA MET A 53 12.98 5.73 2.71
C MET A 53 13.48 4.32 3.06
N GLY A 54 14.78 4.15 3.30
CA GLY A 54 15.36 2.88 3.76
C GLY A 54 14.88 2.46 5.16
N LYS A 55 14.76 3.41 6.09
CA LYS A 55 14.17 3.15 7.42
C LYS A 55 12.70 2.78 7.31
N LEU A 56 11.93 3.52 6.52
CA LEU A 56 10.52 3.22 6.27
C LEU A 56 10.36 1.82 5.67
N LYS A 57 11.19 1.44 4.70
CA LYS A 57 11.22 0.07 4.14
C LYS A 57 11.48 -0.98 5.21
N THR A 58 12.40 -0.70 6.13
CA THR A 58 12.72 -1.61 7.25
C THR A 58 11.53 -1.80 8.17
N GLU A 59 10.86 -0.72 8.56
CA GLU A 59 9.65 -0.78 9.38
C GLU A 59 8.52 -1.55 8.69
N ILE A 60 8.31 -1.33 7.38
CA ILE A 60 7.30 -2.06 6.60
C ILE A 60 7.62 -3.55 6.50
N ASN A 61 8.90 -3.93 6.36
CA ASN A 61 9.32 -5.34 6.39
C ASN A 61 9.11 -5.98 7.77
N ASN A 62 9.30 -5.21 8.85
CA ASN A 62 9.15 -5.70 10.23
C ASN A 62 7.69 -5.83 10.66
N LEU A 63 6.75 -5.21 9.95
CA LEU A 63 5.34 -5.48 10.14
C LEU A 63 5.09 -6.96 9.91
N ASN A 64 4.64 -7.68 10.94
CA ASN A 64 4.33 -9.09 10.86
C ASN A 64 2.80 -9.24 10.85
N PRO A 65 2.16 -9.89 9.86
CA PRO A 65 0.69 -10.07 9.89
C PRO A 65 0.25 -10.88 11.11
N ASN A 66 1.14 -11.72 11.65
CA ASN A 66 0.86 -12.57 12.81
C ASN A 66 0.77 -11.79 14.14
N VAL A 67 1.11 -10.50 14.19
CA VAL A 67 0.86 -9.66 15.38
C VAL A 67 -0.53 -9.02 15.40
N VAL A 68 -1.38 -9.22 14.37
CA VAL A 68 -2.81 -8.91 14.46
C VAL A 68 -3.53 -10.22 14.80
N PRO A 69 -3.83 -10.50 16.08
CA PRO A 69 -4.50 -11.73 16.46
C PRO A 69 -5.88 -11.80 15.80
N GLY A 70 -6.19 -12.92 15.13
CA GLY A 70 -7.49 -13.15 14.52
C GLY A 70 -7.64 -12.66 13.07
N LEU A 71 -6.59 -12.15 12.42
CA LEU A 71 -6.64 -11.80 10.99
C LEU A 71 -6.94 -13.03 10.11
N ASP A 72 -6.39 -14.19 10.48
CA ASP A 72 -6.72 -15.51 9.94
C ASP A 72 -8.21 -15.86 10.17
N LYS A 73 -8.72 -15.53 11.36
CA LYS A 73 -10.13 -15.74 11.72
C LYS A 73 -11.10 -14.85 10.97
N VAL A 74 -10.68 -13.68 10.50
CA VAL A 74 -11.49 -12.84 9.60
C VAL A 74 -11.73 -13.54 8.27
N SER A 75 -10.71 -14.19 7.70
CA SER A 75 -10.87 -14.97 6.46
C SER A 75 -11.82 -16.14 6.66
N GLU A 76 -11.62 -16.93 7.73
CA GLU A 76 -12.51 -18.05 8.10
C GLU A 76 -13.96 -17.58 8.33
N PHE A 77 -14.15 -16.45 9.01
CA PHE A 77 -15.45 -15.85 9.26
C PHE A 77 -16.15 -15.43 7.96
N THR A 78 -15.43 -14.75 7.05
CA THR A 78 -15.98 -14.33 5.75
C THR A 78 -16.45 -15.55 4.94
N THR A 79 -15.62 -16.60 4.86
CA THR A 79 -15.99 -17.86 4.20
C THR A 79 -17.20 -18.53 4.85
N GLY A 80 -17.27 -18.52 6.19
CA GLY A 80 -18.40 -19.06 6.95
C GLY A 80 -19.70 -18.31 6.66
N ILE A 81 -19.66 -16.98 6.62
CA ILE A 81 -20.81 -16.15 6.26
C ILE A 81 -21.25 -16.40 4.82
N THR A 82 -20.32 -16.40 3.85
CA THR A 82 -20.66 -16.69 2.45
C THR A 82 -21.37 -18.03 2.33
N THR A 83 -20.84 -19.08 2.96
CA THR A 83 -21.43 -20.42 2.97
C THR A 83 -22.83 -20.42 3.59
N LEU A 84 -22.99 -19.75 4.73
CA LEU A 84 -24.27 -19.62 5.42
C LEU A 84 -25.31 -18.90 4.55
N LEU A 85 -24.93 -17.77 3.95
CA LEU A 85 -25.81 -16.94 3.14
C LEU A 85 -26.21 -17.61 1.82
N THR A 86 -25.28 -18.27 1.12
CA THR A 86 -25.59 -19.05 -0.07
C THR A 86 -26.58 -20.18 0.26
N THR A 87 -26.41 -20.84 1.41
CA THR A 87 -27.34 -21.89 1.86
C THR A 87 -28.70 -21.30 2.24
N ALA A 88 -28.72 -20.18 2.97
CA ALA A 88 -29.93 -19.48 3.36
C ALA A 88 -30.72 -18.99 2.14
N LYS A 89 -30.05 -18.56 1.06
CA LYS A 89 -30.70 -18.13 -0.19
C LYS A 89 -31.57 -19.21 -0.81
N ASN A 90 -31.13 -20.47 -0.73
CA ASN A 90 -31.88 -21.61 -1.24
C ASN A 90 -33.11 -21.95 -0.38
N LEU A 91 -33.07 -21.62 0.93
CA LEU A 91 -34.16 -21.88 1.88
C LEU A 91 -35.13 -20.71 1.99
N LEU A 92 -34.67 -19.49 1.71
CA LEU A 92 -35.42 -18.23 1.82
C LEU A 92 -35.40 -17.49 0.47
N PRO A 93 -35.99 -18.04 -0.60
CA PRO A 93 -35.93 -17.43 -1.93
C PRO A 93 -36.59 -16.05 -1.98
N ASN A 94 -37.55 -15.77 -1.09
CA ASN A 94 -38.18 -14.45 -0.97
C ASN A 94 -37.25 -13.37 -0.40
N GLU A 95 -36.19 -13.78 0.30
CA GLU A 95 -35.16 -12.89 0.88
C GLU A 95 -33.89 -12.83 0.02
N ALA A 96 -33.90 -13.41 -1.18
CA ALA A 96 -32.73 -13.54 -2.04
C ALA A 96 -32.03 -12.21 -2.34
N GLY A 97 -32.79 -11.12 -2.49
CA GLY A 97 -32.24 -9.78 -2.72
C GLY A 97 -31.45 -9.25 -1.53
N ALA A 98 -31.99 -9.37 -0.30
CA ALA A 98 -31.29 -8.96 0.90
C ALA A 98 -30.03 -9.81 1.16
N ILE A 99 -30.10 -11.11 0.84
CA ILE A 99 -28.96 -12.01 0.95
C ILE A 99 -27.85 -11.65 -0.06
N ASP A 100 -28.22 -11.28 -1.29
CA ASP A 100 -27.26 -10.83 -2.32
C ASP A 100 -26.56 -9.53 -1.94
N GLU A 101 -27.27 -8.60 -1.30
CA GLU A 101 -26.64 -7.38 -0.76
C GLU A 101 -25.56 -7.73 0.27
N VAL A 102 -25.82 -8.66 1.19
CA VAL A 102 -24.81 -9.05 2.19
C VAL A 102 -23.67 -9.85 1.55
N LEU A 103 -23.95 -10.72 0.57
CA LEU A 103 -22.91 -11.43 -0.17
C LEU A 103 -21.96 -10.46 -0.89
N SER A 104 -22.49 -9.38 -1.46
CA SER A 104 -21.65 -8.36 -2.10
C SER A 104 -20.65 -7.71 -1.12
N VAL A 105 -21.03 -7.56 0.15
CA VAL A 105 -20.13 -7.06 1.20
C VAL A 105 -19.04 -8.08 1.53
N THR A 106 -19.37 -9.38 1.57
CA THR A 106 -18.36 -10.43 1.79
C THR A 106 -17.36 -10.53 0.63
N ASP A 107 -17.81 -10.28 -0.60
CA ASP A 107 -16.95 -10.23 -1.79
C ASP A 107 -15.97 -9.03 -1.73
N VAL A 108 -16.43 -7.87 -1.25
CA VAL A 108 -15.56 -6.72 -1.02
C VAL A 108 -14.49 -7.05 0.03
N VAL A 109 -14.86 -7.67 1.16
CA VAL A 109 -13.92 -8.00 2.22
C VAL A 109 -12.89 -9.05 1.77
N SER A 110 -13.32 -10.06 1.01
CA SER A 110 -12.45 -11.13 0.50
C SER A 110 -11.56 -10.71 -0.67
N SER A 111 -11.95 -9.67 -1.42
CA SER A 111 -11.13 -9.09 -2.50
C SER A 111 -10.09 -8.08 -2.01
N LEU A 112 -10.10 -7.72 -0.73
CA LEU A 112 -9.06 -6.87 -0.16
C LEU A 112 -7.69 -7.59 -0.26
N PRO A 113 -6.64 -6.89 -0.76
CA PRO A 113 -5.32 -7.47 -0.83
C PRO A 113 -4.85 -7.88 0.57
N SER A 114 -4.14 -9.01 0.64
CA SER A 114 -3.55 -9.46 1.90
C SER A 114 -2.54 -8.43 2.42
N LEU A 115 -2.32 -8.41 3.74
CA LEU A 115 -1.32 -7.51 4.33
C LEU A 115 0.07 -7.72 3.69
N ASP A 116 0.41 -8.94 3.32
CA ASP A 116 1.69 -9.25 2.67
C ASP A 116 1.76 -8.70 1.24
N ALA A 117 0.65 -8.74 0.49
CA ALA A 117 0.57 -8.09 -0.82
C ALA A 117 0.73 -6.56 -0.69
N VAL A 118 0.04 -5.94 0.25
CA VAL A 118 0.14 -4.48 0.50
C VAL A 118 1.56 -4.08 0.90
N LYS A 119 2.24 -4.88 1.74
CA LYS A 119 3.65 -4.63 2.08
C LYS A 119 4.55 -4.72 0.85
N ALA A 120 4.39 -5.77 0.04
CA ALA A 120 5.20 -5.97 -1.14
C ALA A 120 5.07 -4.78 -2.11
N GLU A 121 3.86 -4.26 -2.31
CA GLU A 121 3.61 -3.05 -3.10
C GLU A 121 4.33 -1.82 -2.53
N ILE A 122 4.20 -1.56 -1.22
CA ILE A 122 4.85 -0.42 -0.57
C ILE A 122 6.39 -0.54 -0.65
N ILE A 123 6.93 -1.74 -0.45
CA ILE A 123 8.37 -1.99 -0.56
C ILE A 123 8.85 -1.72 -1.99
N ALA A 124 8.12 -2.17 -3.00
CA ALA A 124 8.46 -1.92 -4.40
C ALA A 124 8.45 -0.42 -4.73
N LEU A 125 7.48 0.34 -4.20
CA LEU A 125 7.45 1.80 -4.35
C LEU A 125 8.67 2.47 -3.70
N LEU A 126 9.02 2.07 -2.47
CA LEU A 126 10.18 2.60 -1.76
C LEU A 126 11.49 2.29 -2.51
N ASP A 127 11.63 1.10 -3.06
CA ASP A 127 12.80 0.72 -3.86
C ASP A 127 12.92 1.54 -5.14
N ALA A 128 11.81 1.80 -5.83
CA ALA A 128 11.79 2.67 -7.01
C ALA A 128 12.18 4.11 -6.66
N ILE A 129 11.63 4.67 -5.58
CA ILE A 129 11.98 6.02 -5.09
C ILE A 129 13.46 6.11 -4.75
N ILE A 130 13.99 5.14 -4.00
CA ILE A 130 15.41 5.09 -3.63
C ILE A 130 16.29 5.03 -4.89
N ALA A 131 15.91 4.23 -5.89
CA ALA A 131 16.65 4.14 -7.15
C ALA A 131 16.69 5.49 -7.86
N ASP A 132 15.55 6.17 -8.01
CA ASP A 132 15.45 7.47 -8.68
C ASP A 132 16.21 8.56 -7.90
N LEU A 133 16.12 8.60 -6.57
CA LEU A 133 16.88 9.53 -5.73
C LEU A 133 18.40 9.30 -5.85
N ASN A 134 18.86 8.06 -5.97
CA ASN A 134 20.28 7.77 -6.18
C ASN A 134 20.77 8.26 -7.55
N GLN A 135 19.91 8.38 -8.56
CA GLN A 135 20.30 8.99 -9.84
C GLN A 135 20.59 10.49 -9.72
N LEU A 136 20.05 11.16 -8.69
CA LEU A 136 20.23 12.59 -8.40
C LEU A 136 21.47 12.90 -7.56
N LYS A 137 22.14 11.87 -6.99
CA LYS A 137 23.42 12.04 -6.30
C LYS A 137 24.53 12.43 -7.26
#